data_AF-A0A6P9CU08-F1
#
_entry.id   AF-A0A6P9CU08-F1
#
_cell.length_a   1.000
_cell.length_b   1.000
_cell.length_c   1.000
_cell.angle_alpha   90.00
_cell.angle_beta   90.00
_cell.angle_gamma   90.00
#
_symmetry.space_group_name_H-M   'P 1'
#
loop_
_entity.id
_entity.type
_entity.pdbx_description
1 polymer ?
#
loop_
_entity_poly.entity_id
_entity_poly.type
_entity_poly.pdbx_seq_one_letter_code
_entity_poly.pdbx_strand_id
1 'polypeptide(L)'
;MSHNTYNKIWAEAQESLNCLLQKEIEEKSPKPLKDRLLIFQMLATFYIKYVQIFHNLESAYDQIVHPQKRLIIRQVLDGVMGRILELKNEMVELEYSEYHYFDDILQDLKLSPDNIEIPIPRYFIKEKIKVLKEREGILAQMMLDAGMYEDEPKKPVKVMLLEEAVRVIQIAERARQGRLRATFMKQIFLEEKRERLARLQGSKGPDVETAAMCIQRIWRGHTQWKKTLKIREEEMVFLGMIPPPHFQRPSASLLRAQKVDTLRCEIQEKYESDFQKALVSIKERVKEIEGPDIKETLQDQIRQWFIECRHITGKFPDYPDEEQGGSAVLFSEKTPEEVAAELAAKAEEEQKKKGKKGKKEKKEKGKSKKKGNEIEEKKPKKKDEEEEEGWKMSPSNFLPIMEEGNNKYKDIWKNRDEKWNFSQEYDPELIKEEKRKEVEEEIRIQVDELMRQELKNLKLAVDRETEKTGGKGKKGKKKKKGKTGGRKKKSKKDKDLTSDRTIDSLYQELVEEGILIRSKKVKLSDYVGEYSYLGTTLRQVDVEPMPSLTDVKQLIVLYGILPLGCQTVTAFSYMDWRYRKNILQKGT
;
A
#
# COMPACT_ATOMS: atom_id res chain seq x y z
N MET A 1 -16.01 -13.95 -10.42
CA MET A 1 -16.36 -14.69 -9.19
C MET A 1 -17.45 -13.93 -8.44
N SER A 2 -18.12 -14.54 -7.44
CA SER A 2 -19.19 -13.88 -6.67
C SER A 2 -18.63 -13.04 -5.52
N HIS A 3 -19.45 -12.18 -4.89
CA HIS A 3 -19.07 -11.42 -3.70
C HIS A 3 -18.64 -12.33 -2.53
N ASN A 4 -19.35 -13.45 -2.34
CA ASN A 4 -19.05 -14.42 -1.30
C ASN A 4 -17.63 -15.00 -1.42
N THR A 5 -17.15 -15.25 -2.65
CA THR A 5 -15.79 -15.75 -2.87
C THR A 5 -14.74 -14.81 -2.31
N TYR A 6 -14.85 -13.50 -2.55
CA TYR A 6 -13.86 -12.54 -2.07
C TYR A 6 -13.98 -12.26 -0.57
N ASN A 7 -15.18 -12.35 0.00
CA ASN A 7 -15.35 -12.34 1.45
C ASN A 7 -14.65 -13.53 2.12
N LYS A 8 -14.71 -14.73 1.51
CA LYS A 8 -13.98 -15.92 2.00
C LYS A 8 -12.47 -15.73 1.89
N ILE A 9 -11.97 -15.26 0.75
CA ILE A 9 -10.53 -14.95 0.57
C ILE A 9 -10.07 -13.95 1.64
N TRP A 10 -10.86 -12.92 1.93
CA TRP A 10 -10.54 -11.97 2.99
C TRP A 10 -10.52 -12.63 4.38
N ALA A 11 -11.52 -13.45 4.70
CA ALA A 11 -11.58 -14.17 5.99
C ALA A 11 -10.39 -15.12 6.18
N GLU A 12 -10.06 -15.91 5.16
CA GLU A 12 -8.91 -16.82 5.14
C GLU A 12 -7.59 -16.06 5.30
N ALA A 13 -7.45 -14.89 4.64
CA ALA A 13 -6.28 -14.03 4.78
C ALA A 13 -6.14 -13.48 6.21
N GLN A 14 -7.24 -13.06 6.84
CA GLN A 14 -7.24 -12.55 8.21
C GLN A 14 -6.95 -13.64 9.25
N GLU A 15 -7.49 -14.85 9.05
CA GLU A 15 -7.19 -16.00 9.90
C GLU A 15 -5.70 -16.37 9.79
N SER A 16 -5.18 -16.44 8.57
CA SER A 16 -3.76 -16.69 8.31
C SER A 16 -2.87 -15.64 8.95
N LEU A 17 -3.24 -14.35 8.81
CA LEU A 17 -2.53 -13.24 9.43
C LEU A 17 -2.55 -13.34 10.96
N ASN A 18 -3.71 -13.64 11.56
CA ASN A 18 -3.83 -13.79 13.00
C ASN A 18 -2.92 -14.90 13.54
N CYS A 19 -2.89 -16.06 12.88
CA CYS A 19 -1.99 -17.15 13.25
C CYS A 19 -0.52 -16.76 13.08
N LEU A 20 -0.17 -15.99 12.04
CA LEU A 20 1.20 -15.57 11.80
C LEU A 20 1.69 -14.54 12.83
N LEU A 21 0.85 -13.57 13.18
CA LEU A 21 1.13 -12.58 14.22
C LEU A 21 1.37 -13.25 15.58
N GLN A 22 0.55 -14.24 15.95
CA GLN A 22 0.75 -15.00 17.18
C GLN A 22 2.10 -15.73 17.19
N LYS A 23 2.44 -16.42 16.10
CA LYS A 23 3.73 -17.11 15.97
C LYS A 23 4.91 -16.14 16.06
N GLU A 24 4.81 -14.98 15.43
CA GLU A 24 5.88 -13.98 15.46
C GLU A 24 6.06 -13.38 16.87
N ILE A 25 4.98 -13.25 17.65
CA ILE A 25 5.05 -12.87 19.08
C ILE A 25 5.72 -13.96 19.91
N GLU A 26 5.41 -15.23 19.67
CA GLU A 26 6.01 -16.38 20.35
C GLU A 26 7.51 -16.54 20.01
N GLU A 27 7.88 -16.33 18.75
CA GLU A 27 9.25 -16.49 18.23
C GLU A 27 10.16 -15.30 18.56
N LYS A 28 9.62 -14.16 19.00
CA LYS A 28 10.36 -13.01 19.59
C LYS A 28 11.07 -13.34 20.92
N SER A 29 11.39 -14.61 21.17
CA SER A 29 12.06 -15.07 22.38
C SER A 29 13.33 -14.23 22.67
N PRO A 30 13.63 -13.93 23.95
CA PRO A 30 14.71 -13.00 24.30
C PRO A 30 16.11 -13.58 24.09
N LYS A 31 16.23 -14.87 23.74
CA LYS A 31 17.51 -15.55 23.54
C LYS A 31 17.98 -15.35 22.10
N PRO A 32 19.19 -14.82 21.89
CA PRO A 32 19.74 -14.63 20.56
C PRO A 32 20.02 -15.98 19.89
N LEU A 33 19.58 -16.11 18.65
CA LEU A 33 19.82 -17.28 17.79
C LEU A 33 21.23 -17.18 17.20
N LYS A 34 21.96 -18.30 17.15
CA LYS A 34 23.34 -18.34 16.61
C LYS A 34 23.44 -19.00 15.24
N ASP A 35 22.50 -19.88 14.90
CA ASP A 35 22.53 -20.61 13.63
C ASP A 35 21.91 -19.77 12.51
N ARG A 36 22.78 -19.27 11.61
CA ARG A 36 22.42 -18.43 10.47
C ARG A 36 21.46 -19.12 9.51
N LEU A 37 21.57 -20.44 9.31
CA LEU A 37 20.67 -21.18 8.41
C LEU A 37 19.27 -21.26 9.00
N LEU A 38 19.18 -21.53 10.30
CA LEU A 38 17.91 -21.63 11.01
C LEU A 38 17.20 -20.27 11.07
N ILE A 39 17.97 -19.19 11.30
CA ILE A 39 17.45 -17.81 11.23
C ILE A 39 16.93 -17.49 9.82
N PHE A 40 17.69 -17.82 8.78
CA PHE A 40 17.27 -17.57 7.41
C PHE A 40 15.99 -18.34 7.06
N GLN A 41 15.93 -19.63 7.39
CA GLN A 41 14.72 -20.45 7.16
C GLN A 41 13.50 -19.88 7.87
N MET A 42 13.65 -19.40 9.12
CA MET A 42 12.58 -18.74 9.86
C MET A 42 12.11 -17.45 9.16
N LEU A 43 13.05 -16.54 8.82
CA LEU A 43 12.75 -15.28 8.12
C LEU A 43 12.10 -15.51 6.76
N ALA A 44 12.64 -16.44 5.96
CA ALA A 44 12.11 -16.81 4.66
C ALA A 44 10.71 -17.42 4.77
N THR A 45 10.45 -18.24 5.80
CA THR A 45 9.13 -18.79 6.07
C THR A 45 8.11 -17.70 6.41
N PHE A 46 8.48 -16.72 7.25
CA PHE A 46 7.62 -15.56 7.51
C PHE A 46 7.36 -14.76 6.24
N TYR A 47 8.42 -14.45 5.49
CA TYR A 47 8.34 -13.70 4.24
C TYR A 47 7.36 -14.34 3.26
N ILE A 48 7.49 -15.64 2.98
CA ILE A 48 6.60 -16.37 2.06
C ILE A 48 5.16 -16.31 2.55
N LYS A 49 4.91 -16.56 3.84
CA LYS A 49 3.54 -16.53 4.40
C LYS A 49 2.93 -15.14 4.33
N TYR A 50 3.70 -14.08 4.60
CA TYR A 50 3.22 -12.71 4.43
C TYR A 50 2.94 -12.37 2.97
N VAL A 51 3.75 -12.85 2.02
CA VAL A 51 3.49 -12.68 0.57
C VAL A 51 2.20 -13.37 0.14
N GLN A 52 1.88 -14.55 0.68
CA GLN A 52 0.60 -15.23 0.43
C GLN A 52 -0.60 -14.44 1.00
N ILE A 53 -0.47 -13.94 2.24
CA ILE A 53 -1.49 -13.09 2.85
C ILE A 53 -1.69 -11.82 2.00
N PHE A 54 -0.60 -11.22 1.53
CA PHE A 54 -0.63 -10.02 0.68
C PHE A 54 -1.38 -10.26 -0.63
N HIS A 55 -1.15 -11.40 -1.31
CA HIS A 55 -1.90 -11.78 -2.51
C HIS A 55 -3.41 -11.85 -2.26
N ASN A 56 -3.80 -12.52 -1.18
CA ASN A 56 -5.21 -12.70 -0.85
C ASN A 56 -5.86 -11.36 -0.47
N LEU A 57 -5.15 -10.52 0.29
CA LEU A 57 -5.62 -9.17 0.64
C LEU A 57 -5.69 -8.23 -0.57
N GLU A 58 -4.75 -8.29 -1.51
CA GLU A 58 -4.78 -7.49 -2.75
C GLU A 58 -5.99 -7.91 -3.61
N SER A 59 -6.16 -9.22 -3.79
CA SER A 59 -7.30 -9.78 -4.53
C SER A 59 -8.64 -9.42 -3.87
N ALA A 60 -8.71 -9.48 -2.53
CA ALA A 60 -9.89 -9.08 -1.78
C ALA A 60 -10.16 -7.58 -1.90
N TYR A 61 -9.13 -6.73 -1.73
CA TYR A 61 -9.24 -5.28 -1.85
C TYR A 61 -9.71 -4.86 -3.24
N ASP A 62 -9.14 -5.44 -4.29
CA ASP A 62 -9.47 -5.12 -5.67
C ASP A 62 -10.93 -5.42 -6.02
N GLN A 63 -11.51 -6.42 -5.37
CA GLN A 63 -12.75 -7.05 -5.81
C GLN A 63 -13.93 -6.82 -4.87
N ILE A 64 -13.71 -6.59 -3.58
CA ILE A 64 -14.75 -6.21 -2.63
C ILE A 64 -15.20 -4.78 -2.94
N VAL A 65 -16.52 -4.58 -3.04
CA VAL A 65 -17.10 -3.26 -3.36
C VAL A 65 -17.54 -2.51 -2.10
N HIS A 66 -17.67 -3.20 -0.97
CA HIS A 66 -18.10 -2.62 0.30
C HIS A 66 -17.09 -1.59 0.84
N PRO A 67 -17.46 -0.30 0.99
CA PRO A 67 -16.50 0.77 1.31
C PRO A 67 -15.84 0.59 2.68
N GLN A 68 -16.61 0.32 3.74
CA GLN A 68 -16.04 0.14 5.10
C GLN A 68 -15.09 -1.07 5.22
N LYS A 69 -15.39 -2.20 4.58
CA LYS A 69 -14.47 -3.36 4.54
C LYS A 69 -13.17 -3.02 3.83
N ARG A 70 -13.26 -2.30 2.70
CA ARG A 70 -12.08 -1.88 1.93
C ARG A 70 -11.14 -1.03 2.77
N LEU A 71 -11.63 -0.17 3.67
CA LEU A 71 -10.77 0.60 4.58
C LEU A 71 -9.91 -0.29 5.47
N ILE A 72 -10.51 -1.32 6.08
CA ILE A 72 -9.77 -2.26 6.95
C ILE A 72 -8.80 -3.09 6.12
N ILE A 73 -9.24 -3.60 4.97
CA ILE A 73 -8.37 -4.37 4.06
C ILE A 73 -7.19 -3.49 3.60
N ARG A 74 -7.43 -2.22 3.27
CA ARG A 74 -6.39 -1.26 2.87
C ARG A 74 -5.34 -1.09 3.97
N GLN A 75 -5.79 -0.86 5.21
CA GLN A 75 -4.92 -0.71 6.38
C GLN A 75 -4.04 -1.95 6.58
N VAL A 76 -4.64 -3.14 6.58
CA VAL A 76 -3.90 -4.40 6.78
C VAL A 76 -2.97 -4.69 5.61
N LEU A 77 -3.42 -4.47 4.37
CA LEU A 77 -2.61 -4.66 3.15
C LEU A 77 -1.35 -3.77 3.16
N ASP A 78 -1.48 -2.51 3.60
CA ASP A 78 -0.33 -1.61 3.76
C ASP A 78 0.63 -2.06 4.86
N GLY A 79 0.09 -2.57 5.98
CA GLY A 79 0.90 -3.15 7.05
C GLY A 79 1.69 -4.38 6.59
N VAL A 80 1.02 -5.32 5.93
CA VAL A 80 1.65 -6.55 5.39
C VAL A 80 2.72 -6.19 4.35
N MET A 81 2.44 -5.24 3.46
CA MET A 81 3.42 -4.74 2.49
C MET A 81 4.69 -4.21 3.17
N GLY A 82 4.52 -3.42 4.23
CA GLY A 82 5.64 -2.92 5.03
C GLY A 82 6.42 -4.04 5.70
N ARG A 83 5.74 -5.03 6.29
CA ARG A 83 6.40 -6.17 6.94
C ARG A 83 7.18 -7.05 5.95
N ILE A 84 6.66 -7.25 4.74
CA ILE A 84 7.38 -7.97 3.66
C ILE A 84 8.72 -7.28 3.36
N LEU A 85 8.74 -5.95 3.31
CA LEU A 85 9.96 -5.17 3.06
C LEU A 85 10.93 -5.23 4.24
N GLU A 86 10.44 -5.16 5.49
CA GLU A 86 11.27 -5.32 6.68
C GLU A 86 11.91 -6.72 6.73
N LEU A 87 11.12 -7.78 6.53
CA LEU A 87 11.64 -9.16 6.48
C LEU A 87 12.64 -9.35 5.34
N LYS A 88 12.37 -8.76 4.17
CA LYS A 88 13.33 -8.78 3.05
C LYS A 88 14.63 -8.10 3.43
N ASN A 89 14.57 -6.93 4.07
CA ASN A 89 15.75 -6.22 4.55
C ASN A 89 16.53 -7.03 5.60
N GLU A 90 15.83 -7.66 6.54
CA GLU A 90 16.46 -8.53 7.55
C GLU A 90 17.19 -9.71 6.91
N MET A 91 16.60 -10.35 5.88
CA MET A 91 17.27 -11.41 5.11
C MET A 91 18.51 -10.88 4.36
N VAL A 92 18.42 -9.70 3.74
CA VAL A 92 19.55 -9.05 3.06
C VAL A 92 20.69 -8.75 4.03
N GLU A 93 20.38 -8.25 5.23
CA GLU A 93 21.38 -8.00 6.27
C GLU A 93 22.00 -9.29 6.80
N LEU A 94 21.20 -10.36 6.87
CA LEU A 94 21.68 -11.67 7.30
C LEU A 94 22.60 -12.31 6.25
N GLU A 95 22.28 -12.27 4.96
CA GLU A 95 23.02 -12.94 3.88
C GLU A 95 24.04 -12.05 3.15
N TYR A 96 23.94 -10.73 3.29
CA TYR A 96 24.65 -9.72 2.48
C TYR A 96 24.40 -9.86 0.97
N SER A 97 23.23 -10.37 0.59
CA SER A 97 22.79 -10.53 -0.80
C SER A 97 21.38 -10.01 -0.99
N GLU A 98 21.08 -9.42 -2.14
CA GLU A 98 19.71 -9.05 -2.51
C GLU A 98 18.92 -10.26 -3.04
N TYR A 99 19.65 -11.22 -3.62
CA TYR A 99 19.12 -12.42 -4.25
C TYR A 99 19.07 -13.57 -3.26
N HIS A 100 17.86 -14.09 -3.08
CA HIS A 100 17.56 -15.16 -2.15
C HIS A 100 16.76 -16.22 -2.88
N TYR A 101 17.10 -17.48 -2.65
CA TYR A 101 16.48 -18.62 -3.31
C TYR A 101 15.61 -19.37 -2.31
N PHE A 102 14.35 -19.58 -2.67
CA PHE A 102 13.34 -20.17 -1.79
C PHE A 102 12.93 -21.57 -2.23
N ASP A 103 13.60 -22.18 -3.20
CA ASP A 103 13.21 -23.45 -3.83
C ASP A 103 13.02 -24.60 -2.83
N ASP A 104 13.96 -24.81 -1.89
CA ASP A 104 13.80 -25.84 -0.83
C ASP A 104 12.54 -25.58 0.03
N ILE A 105 12.34 -24.32 0.45
CA ILE A 105 11.22 -23.93 1.32
C ILE A 105 9.88 -24.01 0.58
N LEU A 106 9.86 -23.63 -0.70
CA LEU A 106 8.67 -23.75 -1.55
C LEU A 106 8.30 -25.22 -1.75
N GLN A 107 9.29 -26.09 -1.94
CA GLN A 107 9.07 -27.54 -2.04
C GLN A 107 8.45 -28.09 -0.74
N ASP A 108 8.99 -27.72 0.42
CA ASP A 108 8.47 -28.12 1.73
C ASP A 108 7.03 -27.63 1.97
N LEU A 109 6.73 -26.40 1.57
CA LEU A 109 5.41 -25.79 1.69
C LEU A 109 4.44 -26.21 0.57
N LYS A 110 4.90 -26.98 -0.43
CA LYS A 110 4.15 -27.39 -1.62
C LYS A 110 3.58 -26.22 -2.42
N LEU A 111 4.39 -25.18 -2.59
CA LEU A 111 4.03 -23.95 -3.28
C LEU A 111 4.72 -23.87 -4.64
N SER A 112 4.08 -23.20 -5.60
CA SER A 112 4.72 -22.84 -6.86
C SER A 112 5.43 -21.49 -6.75
N PRO A 113 6.42 -21.20 -7.61
CA PRO A 113 7.06 -19.88 -7.66
C PRO A 113 6.10 -18.72 -7.87
N ASP A 114 4.99 -18.95 -8.60
CA ASP A 114 3.95 -17.94 -8.79
C ASP A 114 3.34 -17.47 -7.46
N ASN A 115 3.37 -18.29 -6.40
CA ASN A 115 2.85 -17.92 -5.09
C ASN A 115 3.72 -16.92 -4.32
N ILE A 116 4.97 -16.72 -4.73
CA ILE A 116 5.88 -15.72 -4.13
C ILE A 116 6.09 -14.49 -5.01
N GLU A 117 5.50 -14.44 -6.20
CA GLU A 117 5.56 -13.26 -7.06
C GLU A 117 4.74 -12.13 -6.44
N ILE A 118 5.37 -11.04 -6.00
CA ILE A 118 4.64 -9.99 -5.32
C ILE A 118 3.76 -9.20 -6.31
N PRO A 119 2.42 -9.20 -6.15
CA PRO A 119 1.54 -8.48 -7.06
C PRO A 119 1.69 -6.97 -6.85
N ILE A 120 1.64 -6.20 -7.92
CA ILE A 120 1.58 -4.73 -7.81
C ILE A 120 0.15 -4.34 -7.44
N PRO A 121 -0.09 -3.71 -6.28
CA PRO A 121 -1.44 -3.38 -5.87
C PRO A 121 -2.14 -2.47 -6.88
N ARG A 122 -3.30 -2.91 -7.37
CA ARG A 122 -4.03 -2.20 -8.45
C ARG A 122 -4.51 -0.81 -8.04
N TYR A 123 -4.70 -0.60 -6.73
CA TYR A 123 -5.13 0.69 -6.19
C TYR A 123 -4.11 1.81 -6.41
N PHE A 124 -2.80 1.49 -6.56
CA PHE A 124 -1.76 2.48 -6.88
C PHE A 124 -2.11 3.32 -8.12
N ILE A 125 -2.72 2.68 -9.11
CA ILE A 125 -3.14 3.33 -10.35
C ILE A 125 -4.60 3.77 -10.24
N LYS A 126 -5.50 2.89 -9.76
CA LYS A 126 -6.95 3.15 -9.77
C LYS A 126 -7.32 4.40 -8.98
N GLU A 127 -6.80 4.57 -7.77
CA GLU A 127 -7.13 5.74 -6.92
C GLU A 127 -6.57 7.05 -7.49
N LYS A 128 -5.43 6.98 -8.20
CA LYS A 128 -4.73 8.15 -8.75
C LYS A 128 -5.01 8.38 -10.24
N ILE A 129 -5.92 7.63 -10.85
CA ILE A 129 -6.08 7.60 -12.31
C ILE A 129 -6.46 8.96 -12.90
N LYS A 130 -7.27 9.75 -12.18
CA LYS A 130 -7.67 11.12 -12.59
C LYS A 130 -6.44 12.03 -12.64
N VAL A 131 -5.68 12.07 -11.54
CA VAL A 131 -4.43 12.85 -11.41
C VAL A 131 -3.38 12.41 -12.46
N LEU A 132 -3.24 11.12 -12.71
CA LEU A 132 -2.30 10.60 -13.69
C LEU A 132 -2.67 11.02 -15.12
N LYS A 133 -3.96 10.97 -15.48
CA LYS A 133 -4.46 11.42 -16.79
C LYS A 133 -4.30 12.93 -16.97
N GLU A 134 -4.60 13.71 -15.95
CA GLU A 134 -4.40 15.17 -15.96
C GLU A 134 -2.92 15.52 -16.19
N ARG A 135 -2.01 14.87 -15.46
CA ARG A 135 -0.56 15.06 -15.64
C ARG A 135 -0.06 14.61 -17.02
N GLU A 136 -0.56 13.49 -17.54
CA GLU A 136 -0.25 13.02 -18.90
C GLU A 136 -0.72 14.04 -19.95
N GLY A 137 -1.88 14.67 -19.74
CA GLY A 137 -2.40 15.73 -20.59
C GLY A 137 -1.55 17.00 -20.58
N ILE A 138 -1.14 17.46 -19.39
CA ILE A 138 -0.25 18.63 -19.23
C ILE A 138 1.09 18.38 -19.94
N LEU A 139 1.69 17.20 -19.74
CA LEU A 139 2.94 16.84 -20.42
C LEU A 139 2.78 16.83 -21.94
N ALA A 140 1.67 16.27 -22.45
CA ALA A 140 1.40 16.24 -23.88
C ALA A 140 1.26 17.66 -24.47
N GLN A 141 0.63 18.58 -23.74
CA GLN A 141 0.51 19.98 -24.13
C GLN A 141 1.87 20.69 -24.13
N MET A 142 2.68 20.52 -23.08
CA MET A 142 4.02 21.12 -23.02
C MET A 142 4.95 20.60 -24.12
N MET A 143 4.86 19.31 -24.46
CA MET A 143 5.61 18.72 -25.58
C MET A 143 5.15 19.24 -26.95
N LEU A 144 3.84 19.51 -27.12
CA LEU A 144 3.30 20.18 -28.31
C LEU A 144 3.87 21.59 -28.45
N ASP A 145 3.80 22.38 -27.37
CA ASP A 145 4.23 23.78 -27.35
C ASP A 145 5.74 23.92 -27.58
N ALA A 146 6.55 22.99 -27.06
CA ALA A 146 7.99 22.92 -27.28
C ALA A 146 8.38 22.41 -28.70
N GLY A 147 7.41 22.05 -29.54
CA GLY A 147 7.65 21.50 -30.89
C GLY A 147 8.30 20.11 -30.89
N MET A 148 8.33 19.42 -29.75
CA MET A 148 8.97 18.11 -29.55
C MET A 148 8.00 16.94 -29.80
N TYR A 149 7.14 17.07 -30.80
CA TYR A 149 6.08 16.09 -31.06
C TYR A 149 6.64 14.79 -31.70
N GLU A 150 7.17 13.87 -30.87
CA GLU A 150 7.51 12.50 -31.28
C GLU A 150 6.27 11.58 -31.31
N ASP A 151 5.20 11.98 -32.00
CA ASP A 151 4.06 11.11 -32.32
C ASP A 151 3.89 10.92 -33.84
N GLU A 152 4.95 11.13 -34.63
CA GLU A 152 5.06 10.27 -35.81
C GLU A 152 5.35 8.87 -35.28
N PRO A 153 4.43 7.89 -35.43
CA PRO A 153 4.83 6.51 -35.26
C PRO A 153 5.96 6.35 -36.28
N LYS A 154 7.21 6.23 -35.82
CA LYS A 154 8.30 5.71 -36.65
C LYS A 154 7.71 4.44 -37.21
N LYS A 155 7.22 4.49 -38.46
CA LYS A 155 6.51 3.39 -39.11
C LYS A 155 7.37 2.20 -38.78
N PRO A 156 6.86 1.17 -38.08
CA PRO A 156 7.71 0.14 -37.54
C PRO A 156 8.54 -0.33 -38.72
N VAL A 157 9.82 0.06 -38.73
CA VAL A 157 10.76 -0.41 -39.73
C VAL A 157 10.90 -1.83 -39.27
N LYS A 158 10.08 -2.70 -39.86
CA LYS A 158 9.99 -4.10 -39.49
C LYS A 158 11.40 -4.61 -39.74
N VAL A 159 12.18 -4.70 -38.66
CA VAL A 159 13.57 -5.12 -38.74
C VAL A 159 13.50 -6.53 -39.25
N MET A 160 13.90 -6.72 -40.50
CA MET A 160 13.86 -8.03 -41.16
C MET A 160 14.85 -8.92 -40.41
N LEU A 161 14.35 -9.95 -39.73
CA LEU A 161 15.18 -10.93 -39.05
C LEU A 161 16.13 -11.57 -40.08
N LEU A 162 17.35 -11.93 -39.67
CA LEU A 162 18.34 -12.54 -40.55
C LEU A 162 17.77 -13.75 -41.32
N GLU A 163 16.96 -14.57 -40.64
CA GLU A 163 16.28 -15.71 -41.24
C GLU A 163 15.23 -15.31 -42.29
N GLU A 164 14.48 -14.23 -42.04
CA GLU A 164 13.50 -13.70 -43.00
C GLU A 164 14.24 -13.14 -44.23
N ALA A 165 15.36 -12.44 -44.03
CA ALA A 165 16.21 -11.95 -45.11
C ALA A 165 16.80 -13.09 -45.96
N VAL A 166 17.38 -14.12 -45.32
CA VAL A 166 17.90 -15.31 -46.00
C VAL A 166 16.79 -16.01 -46.78
N ARG A 167 15.60 -16.17 -46.19
CA ARG A 167 14.46 -16.80 -46.86
C ARG A 167 14.00 -16.00 -48.09
N VAL A 168 13.91 -14.68 -47.99
CA VAL A 168 13.57 -13.79 -49.12
C VAL A 168 14.60 -13.91 -50.24
N ILE A 169 15.89 -13.90 -49.92
CA ILE A 169 16.98 -14.07 -50.90
C ILE A 169 16.88 -15.45 -51.58
N GLN A 170 16.66 -16.53 -50.82
CA GLN A 170 16.52 -17.87 -51.37
C GLN A 170 15.28 -18.03 -52.26
N ILE A 171 14.15 -17.40 -51.90
CA ILE A 171 12.94 -17.39 -52.72
C ILE A 171 13.21 -16.60 -54.01
N ALA A 172 13.86 -15.44 -53.91
CA ALA A 172 14.18 -14.59 -55.04
C ALA A 172 15.13 -15.30 -56.03
N GLU A 173 16.18 -15.97 -55.54
CA GLU A 173 17.12 -16.70 -56.38
C GLU A 173 16.46 -17.95 -57.01
N ARG A 174 15.65 -18.70 -56.24
CA ARG A 174 14.85 -19.80 -56.82
C ARG A 174 13.89 -19.30 -57.90
N ALA A 175 13.25 -18.16 -57.69
CA ALA A 175 12.38 -17.55 -58.68
C ALA A 175 13.15 -17.06 -59.92
N ARG A 176 14.36 -16.50 -59.74
CA ARG A 176 15.24 -16.09 -60.85
C ARG A 176 15.67 -17.29 -61.69
N GLN A 177 16.17 -18.35 -61.04
CA GLN A 177 16.54 -19.61 -61.68
C GLN A 177 15.34 -20.25 -62.39
N GLY A 178 14.18 -20.26 -61.75
CA GLY A 178 12.93 -20.74 -62.34
C GLY A 178 12.52 -19.95 -63.58
N ARG A 179 12.60 -18.61 -63.54
CA ARG A 179 12.33 -17.75 -64.70
C ARG A 179 13.31 -18.00 -65.83
N LEU A 180 14.61 -18.13 -65.54
CA LEU A 180 15.66 -18.39 -66.52
C LEU A 180 15.43 -19.75 -67.22
N ARG A 181 15.17 -20.80 -66.43
CA ARG A 181 14.81 -22.12 -66.96
C ARG A 181 13.52 -22.07 -67.77
N ALA A 182 12.50 -21.34 -67.31
CA ALA A 182 11.25 -21.19 -68.05
C ALA A 182 11.44 -20.42 -69.36
N THR A 183 12.31 -19.42 -69.41
CA THR A 183 12.63 -18.70 -70.65
C THR A 183 13.36 -19.62 -71.63
N PHE A 184 14.35 -20.38 -71.15
CA PHE A 184 15.08 -21.36 -71.94
C PHE A 184 14.16 -22.48 -72.47
N MET A 185 13.35 -23.09 -71.59
CA MET A 185 12.36 -24.09 -71.98
C MET A 185 11.29 -23.52 -72.92
N LYS A 186 10.92 -22.23 -72.78
CA LYS A 186 10.02 -21.56 -73.72
C LYS A 186 10.66 -21.39 -75.09
N GLN A 187 11.96 -21.09 -75.16
CA GLN A 187 12.68 -21.03 -76.45
C GLN A 187 12.68 -22.40 -77.13
N ILE A 188 13.03 -23.45 -76.40
CA ILE A 188 12.96 -24.85 -76.89
C ILE A 188 11.54 -25.18 -77.35
N PHE A 189 10.53 -24.87 -76.53
CA PHE A 189 9.14 -25.12 -76.90
C PHE A 189 8.69 -24.31 -78.12
N LEU A 190 9.16 -23.06 -78.30
CA LEU A 190 8.82 -22.25 -79.47
C LEU A 190 9.54 -22.73 -80.73
N GLU A 191 10.74 -23.30 -80.60
CA GLU A 191 11.44 -23.99 -81.67
C GLU A 191 10.74 -25.29 -82.04
N GLU A 192 10.42 -26.14 -81.06
CA GLU A 192 9.65 -27.36 -81.27
C GLU A 192 8.26 -27.05 -81.82
N LYS A 193 7.59 -25.98 -81.35
CA LYS A 193 6.31 -25.52 -81.88
C LYS A 193 6.46 -24.98 -83.30
N ARG A 194 7.54 -24.26 -83.63
CA ARG A 194 7.82 -23.84 -85.02
C ARG A 194 8.03 -25.06 -85.90
N GLU A 195 8.79 -26.04 -85.44
CA GLU A 195 9.04 -27.29 -86.16
C GLU A 195 7.76 -28.12 -86.31
N ARG A 196 6.95 -28.21 -85.25
CA ARG A 196 5.66 -28.90 -85.24
C ARG A 196 4.61 -28.18 -86.08
N LEU A 197 4.58 -26.84 -86.09
CA LEU A 197 3.74 -26.03 -86.98
C LEU A 197 4.20 -26.12 -88.44
N ALA A 198 5.51 -26.21 -88.70
CA ALA A 198 6.05 -26.49 -90.02
C ALA A 198 5.64 -27.91 -90.50
N ARG A 199 5.58 -28.89 -89.58
CA ARG A 199 5.06 -30.24 -89.85
C ARG A 199 3.52 -30.31 -89.93
N LEU A 200 2.80 -29.37 -89.31
CA LEU A 200 1.33 -29.31 -89.23
C LEU A 200 0.75 -28.15 -90.05
N GLN A 201 1.42 -27.68 -91.11
CA GLN A 201 0.78 -26.82 -92.10
C GLN A 201 -0.45 -27.55 -92.68
N GLY A 202 -1.61 -27.32 -92.05
CA GLY A 202 -2.88 -27.98 -92.38
C GLY A 202 -3.86 -28.21 -91.22
N SER A 203 -3.48 -28.14 -89.94
CA SER A 203 -4.45 -28.41 -88.85
C SER A 203 -5.03 -27.11 -88.24
N LYS A 204 -6.37 -26.99 -88.31
CA LYS A 204 -7.15 -25.93 -87.64
C LYS A 204 -6.93 -25.97 -86.12
N GLY A 205 -7.19 -24.82 -85.47
CA GLY A 205 -7.02 -24.62 -84.04
C GLY A 205 -7.73 -25.67 -83.16
N PRO A 206 -7.37 -25.77 -81.87
CA PRO A 206 -7.86 -26.82 -81.00
C PRO A 206 -9.39 -26.80 -80.95
N ASP A 207 -9.98 -27.98 -81.14
CA ASP A 207 -11.42 -28.19 -81.08
C ASP A 207 -11.99 -27.74 -79.72
N VAL A 208 -13.27 -27.34 -79.69
CA VAL A 208 -13.94 -26.78 -78.50
C VAL A 208 -13.85 -27.74 -77.31
N GLU A 209 -13.95 -29.04 -77.55
CA GLU A 209 -13.76 -30.08 -76.54
C GLU A 209 -12.33 -30.12 -76.00
N THR A 210 -11.33 -29.88 -76.84
CA THR A 210 -9.92 -29.84 -76.44
C THR A 210 -9.63 -28.61 -75.57
N ALA A 211 -10.23 -27.47 -75.90
CA ALA A 211 -10.15 -26.25 -75.09
C ALA A 211 -10.88 -26.41 -73.75
N ALA A 212 -12.07 -27.00 -73.74
CA ALA A 212 -12.83 -27.31 -72.54
C ALA A 212 -12.05 -28.25 -71.60
N MET A 213 -11.44 -29.30 -72.14
CA MET A 213 -10.58 -30.23 -71.38
C MET A 213 -9.38 -29.53 -70.74
N CYS A 214 -8.76 -28.55 -71.42
CA CYS A 214 -7.68 -27.76 -70.85
C CYS A 214 -8.14 -26.90 -69.67
N ILE A 215 -9.29 -26.23 -69.80
CA ILE A 215 -9.88 -25.40 -68.72
C ILE A 215 -10.25 -26.27 -67.53
N GLN A 216 -10.94 -27.40 -67.76
CA GLN A 216 -11.33 -28.33 -66.71
C GLN A 216 -10.12 -28.92 -65.97
N ARG A 217 -9.04 -29.25 -66.69
CA ARG A 217 -7.78 -29.72 -66.09
C ARG A 217 -7.16 -28.66 -65.17
N ILE A 218 -7.09 -27.42 -65.61
CA ILE A 218 -6.55 -26.32 -64.79
C ILE A 218 -7.43 -26.08 -63.56
N TRP A 219 -8.75 -26.08 -63.72
CA TRP A 219 -9.70 -25.91 -62.62
C TRP A 219 -9.61 -27.03 -61.58
N ARG A 220 -9.53 -28.28 -62.03
CA ARG A 220 -9.33 -29.45 -61.15
C ARG A 220 -7.99 -29.35 -60.41
N GLY A 221 -6.93 -28.93 -61.10
CA GLY A 221 -5.62 -28.68 -60.49
C GLY A 221 -5.66 -27.57 -59.43
N HIS A 222 -6.30 -26.44 -59.72
CA HIS A 222 -6.46 -25.35 -58.76
C HIS A 222 -7.29 -25.77 -57.54
N THR A 223 -8.39 -26.49 -57.76
CA THR A 223 -9.26 -27.01 -56.70
C THR A 223 -8.49 -27.98 -55.80
N GLN A 224 -7.73 -28.91 -56.39
CA GLN A 224 -6.89 -29.84 -55.64
C GLN A 224 -5.79 -29.11 -54.87
N TRP A 225 -5.14 -28.12 -55.49
CA TRP A 225 -4.13 -27.30 -54.82
C TRP A 225 -4.71 -26.57 -53.60
N LYS A 226 -5.90 -25.97 -53.73
CA LYS A 226 -6.60 -25.34 -52.60
C LYS A 226 -6.93 -26.33 -51.48
N LYS A 227 -7.38 -27.54 -51.82
CA LYS A 227 -7.62 -28.63 -50.84
C LYS A 227 -6.34 -29.05 -50.15
N THR A 228 -5.26 -29.29 -50.88
CA THR A 228 -3.95 -29.67 -50.32
C THR A 228 -3.37 -28.57 -49.44
N LEU A 229 -3.53 -27.30 -49.81
CA LEU A 229 -3.11 -26.17 -48.98
C LEU A 229 -3.87 -26.17 -47.64
N LYS A 230 -5.19 -26.36 -47.69
CA LYS A 230 -6.03 -26.44 -46.49
C LYS A 230 -5.65 -27.62 -45.60
N ILE A 231 -5.49 -28.82 -46.17
CA ILE A 231 -5.06 -30.02 -45.43
C ILE A 231 -3.69 -29.79 -44.79
N ARG A 232 -2.75 -29.15 -45.51
CA ARG A 232 -1.43 -28.81 -44.97
C ARG A 232 -1.53 -27.82 -43.82
N GLU A 233 -2.36 -26.79 -43.93
CA GLU A 233 -2.60 -25.83 -42.84
C GLU A 233 -3.20 -26.54 -41.61
N GLU A 234 -4.21 -27.39 -41.82
CA GLU A 234 -4.82 -28.20 -40.76
C GLU A 234 -3.82 -29.15 -40.10
N GLU A 235 -2.96 -29.80 -40.88
CA GLU A 235 -1.89 -30.69 -40.38
C GLU A 235 -0.84 -29.91 -39.58
N MET A 236 -0.43 -28.72 -40.04
CA MET A 236 0.52 -27.87 -39.32
C MET A 236 -0.06 -27.38 -37.98
N VAL A 237 -1.37 -27.15 -37.92
CA VAL A 237 -2.08 -26.84 -36.66
C VAL A 237 -2.17 -28.09 -35.77
N PHE A 238 -2.50 -29.26 -36.34
CA PHE A 238 -2.61 -30.53 -35.63
C PHE A 238 -1.28 -30.96 -35.00
N LEU A 239 -0.18 -30.82 -35.73
CA LEU A 239 1.18 -31.10 -35.26
C LEU A 239 1.72 -30.03 -34.28
N GLY A 240 0.96 -28.95 -34.02
CA GLY A 240 1.36 -27.86 -33.12
C GLY A 240 2.44 -26.91 -33.67
N MET A 241 2.74 -26.99 -34.97
CA MET A 241 3.75 -26.15 -35.63
C MET A 241 3.25 -24.72 -35.92
N ILE A 242 1.94 -24.54 -36.02
CA ILE A 242 1.28 -23.23 -36.18
C ILE A 242 0.13 -23.15 -35.17
N PRO A 243 0.02 -22.04 -34.41
CA PRO A 243 -1.10 -21.87 -33.48
C PRO A 243 -2.43 -21.77 -34.26
N PRO A 244 -3.53 -22.36 -33.76
CA PRO A 244 -4.84 -22.24 -34.40
C PRO A 244 -5.25 -20.77 -34.65
N PRO A 245 -6.11 -20.49 -35.66
CA PRO A 245 -6.54 -19.13 -36.02
C PRO A 245 -7.19 -18.31 -34.88
N HIS A 246 -7.60 -18.97 -33.79
CA HIS A 246 -8.20 -18.33 -32.62
C HIS A 246 -7.35 -18.43 -31.35
N PHE A 247 -6.11 -18.92 -31.45
CA PHE A 247 -5.22 -19.12 -30.30
C PHE A 247 -4.91 -17.82 -29.55
N GLN A 248 -4.78 -16.70 -30.26
CA GLN A 248 -4.53 -15.39 -29.66
C GLN A 248 -5.80 -14.69 -29.15
N ARG A 249 -6.99 -15.25 -29.38
CA ARG A 249 -8.22 -14.66 -28.85
C ARG A 249 -8.33 -15.01 -27.36
N PRO A 250 -8.48 -14.02 -26.48
CA PRO A 250 -8.75 -14.31 -25.09
C PRO A 250 -10.01 -15.17 -24.96
N SER A 251 -9.99 -16.14 -24.06
CA SER A 251 -11.12 -17.05 -23.86
C SER A 251 -12.38 -16.29 -23.46
N ALA A 252 -13.56 -16.84 -23.79
CA ALA A 252 -14.84 -16.23 -23.44
C ALA A 252 -15.00 -16.02 -21.92
N SER A 253 -14.41 -16.90 -21.11
CA SER A 253 -14.35 -16.77 -19.65
C SER A 253 -13.49 -15.58 -19.20
N LEU A 254 -12.33 -15.37 -19.82
CA LEU A 254 -11.45 -14.25 -19.52
C LEU A 254 -12.08 -12.91 -19.92
N LEU A 255 -12.73 -12.84 -21.10
CA LEU A 255 -13.49 -11.65 -21.49
C LEU A 255 -14.65 -11.35 -20.53
N ARG A 256 -15.34 -12.38 -20.04
CA ARG A 256 -16.40 -12.22 -19.04
C ARG A 256 -15.82 -11.73 -17.70
N ALA A 257 -14.69 -12.27 -17.27
CA ALA A 257 -14.01 -11.83 -16.05
C ALA A 257 -13.60 -10.35 -16.14
N GLN A 258 -12.99 -9.93 -17.25
CA GLN A 258 -12.64 -8.53 -17.50
C GLN A 258 -13.86 -7.59 -17.43
N LYS A 259 -15.00 -7.98 -18.01
CA LYS A 259 -16.24 -7.20 -17.92
C LYS A 259 -16.77 -7.09 -16.49
N VAL A 260 -16.68 -8.16 -15.71
CA VAL A 260 -17.10 -8.13 -14.30
C VAL A 260 -16.16 -7.25 -13.49
N ASP A 261 -14.85 -7.30 -13.75
CA ASP A 261 -13.86 -6.44 -13.09
C ASP A 261 -14.11 -4.96 -13.37
N THR A 262 -14.40 -4.57 -14.63
CA THR A 262 -14.72 -3.18 -14.97
C THR A 262 -15.99 -2.69 -14.28
N LEU A 263 -17.05 -3.51 -14.28
CA LEU A 263 -18.30 -3.18 -13.59
C LEU A 263 -18.10 -3.01 -12.08
N ARG A 264 -17.28 -3.86 -11.46
CA ARG A 264 -16.95 -3.73 -10.03
C ARG A 264 -16.20 -2.45 -9.73
N CYS A 265 -15.27 -2.03 -10.59
CA CYS A 265 -14.58 -0.75 -10.42
C CYS A 265 -15.55 0.44 -10.45
N GLU A 266 -16.52 0.43 -11.36
CA GLU A 266 -17.55 1.48 -11.43
C GLU A 266 -18.45 1.50 -10.19
N ILE A 267 -18.82 0.32 -9.69
CA ILE A 267 -19.62 0.20 -8.45
C ILE A 267 -18.82 0.69 -7.24
N GLN A 268 -17.53 0.37 -7.15
CA GLN A 268 -16.64 0.84 -6.07
C GLN A 268 -16.61 2.36 -6.01
N GLU A 269 -16.43 3.05 -7.15
CA GLU A 269 -16.39 4.51 -7.18
C GLU A 269 -17.74 5.13 -6.74
N LYS A 270 -18.87 4.53 -7.15
CA LYS A 270 -20.20 4.97 -6.74
C LYS A 270 -20.42 4.80 -5.24
N TYR A 271 -20.17 3.59 -4.73
CA TYR A 271 -20.37 3.29 -3.30
C TYR A 271 -19.44 4.08 -2.40
N GLU A 272 -18.20 4.35 -2.83
CA GLU A 272 -17.30 5.24 -2.11
C GLU A 272 -17.88 6.66 -2.04
N SER A 273 -18.34 7.22 -3.17
CA SER A 273 -19.00 8.53 -3.18
C SER A 273 -20.22 8.57 -2.25
N ASP A 274 -21.06 7.54 -2.29
CA ASP A 274 -22.28 7.48 -1.50
C ASP A 274 -21.97 7.30 0.00
N PHE A 275 -20.95 6.52 0.33
CA PHE A 275 -20.42 6.38 1.68
C PHE A 275 -19.90 7.73 2.22
N GLN A 276 -19.10 8.47 1.45
CA GLN A 276 -18.59 9.79 1.85
C GLN A 276 -19.73 10.79 2.10
N LYS A 277 -20.78 10.78 1.27
CA LYS A 277 -21.98 11.61 1.49
C LYS A 277 -22.74 11.17 2.74
N ALA A 278 -22.85 9.86 2.98
CA ALA A 278 -23.53 9.31 4.14
C ALA A 278 -22.81 9.65 5.45
N LEU A 279 -21.47 9.68 5.47
CA LEU A 279 -20.70 10.09 6.66
C LEU A 279 -21.08 11.49 7.15
N VAL A 280 -21.30 12.43 6.23
CA VAL A 280 -21.71 13.81 6.56
C VAL A 280 -23.18 13.85 6.96
N SER A 281 -24.06 13.27 6.13
CA SER A 281 -25.50 13.34 6.37
C SER A 281 -25.93 12.62 7.66
N ILE A 282 -25.34 11.47 7.97
CA ILE A 282 -25.63 10.73 9.21
C ILE A 282 -25.08 11.50 10.42
N LYS A 283 -23.87 12.09 10.32
CA LYS A 283 -23.32 12.93 11.40
C LYS A 283 -24.23 14.12 11.72
N GLU A 284 -24.73 14.82 10.71
CA GLU A 284 -25.67 15.93 10.87
C GLU A 284 -26.96 15.47 11.55
N ARG A 285 -27.56 14.36 11.09
CA ARG A 285 -28.76 13.79 11.70
C ARG A 285 -28.56 13.37 13.16
N VAL A 286 -27.43 12.75 13.49
CA VAL A 286 -27.10 12.36 14.87
C VAL A 286 -27.00 13.60 15.76
N LYS A 287 -26.34 14.66 15.27
CA LYS A 287 -26.22 15.93 16.00
C LYS A 287 -27.56 16.64 16.21
N GLU A 288 -28.48 16.57 15.24
CA GLU A 288 -29.81 17.17 15.35
C GLU A 288 -30.75 16.40 16.28
N ILE A 289 -30.76 15.06 16.18
CA ILE A 289 -31.71 14.21 16.90
C ILE A 289 -31.19 13.83 18.28
N GLU A 290 -29.97 13.30 18.37
CA GLU A 290 -29.40 12.78 19.62
C GLU A 290 -28.57 13.85 20.36
N GLY A 291 -28.15 14.91 19.67
CA GLY A 291 -27.31 15.95 20.26
C GLY A 291 -27.92 16.69 21.46
N PRO A 292 -29.19 17.11 21.45
CA PRO A 292 -29.83 17.71 22.61
C PRO A 292 -29.83 16.79 23.83
N ASP A 293 -30.17 15.52 23.63
CA ASP A 293 -30.23 14.52 24.71
C ASP A 293 -28.82 14.23 25.27
N ILE A 294 -27.81 14.10 24.40
CA ILE A 294 -26.40 13.95 24.79
C ILE A 294 -25.94 15.18 25.60
N LYS A 295 -26.34 16.37 25.18
CA LYS A 295 -25.97 17.61 25.87
C LYS A 295 -26.59 17.67 27.28
N GLU A 296 -27.87 17.36 27.41
CA GLU A 296 -28.58 17.37 28.69
C GLU A 296 -28.00 16.32 29.65
N THR A 297 -27.81 15.09 29.17
CA THR A 297 -27.22 14.00 29.97
C THR A 297 -25.81 14.33 30.46
N LEU A 298 -24.95 14.90 29.61
CA LEU A 298 -23.61 15.34 30.03
C LEU A 298 -23.67 16.51 31.03
N GLN A 299 -24.56 17.48 30.82
CA GLN A 299 -24.75 18.59 31.78
C GLN A 299 -25.19 18.07 33.14
N ASP A 300 -26.15 17.15 33.19
CA ASP A 300 -26.67 16.60 34.43
C ASP A 300 -25.63 15.76 35.16
N GLN A 301 -24.85 14.94 34.45
CA GLN A 301 -23.73 14.20 35.03
C GLN A 301 -22.70 15.15 35.68
N ILE A 302 -22.35 16.24 35.00
CA ILE A 302 -21.39 17.23 35.54
C ILE A 302 -21.99 18.02 36.71
N ARG A 303 -23.28 18.39 36.65
CA ARG A 303 -23.98 19.05 37.76
C ARG A 303 -24.05 18.16 38.99
N GLN A 304 -24.39 16.88 38.79
CA GLN A 304 -24.41 15.89 39.86
C GLN A 304 -23.02 15.77 40.50
N TRP A 305 -21.97 15.71 39.69
CA TRP A 305 -20.59 15.71 40.20
C TRP A 305 -20.25 16.97 41.01
N PHE A 306 -20.66 18.18 40.58
CA PHE A 306 -20.49 19.41 41.38
C PHE A 306 -21.15 19.33 42.74
N ILE A 307 -22.37 18.78 42.79
CA ILE A 307 -23.17 18.64 44.00
C ILE A 307 -22.53 17.63 44.95
N GLU A 308 -22.14 16.46 44.46
CA GLU A 308 -21.48 15.41 45.24
C GLU A 308 -20.14 15.90 45.81
N CYS A 309 -19.30 16.55 45.00
CA CYS A 309 -18.05 17.15 45.48
C CYS A 309 -18.30 18.20 46.57
N ARG A 310 -19.35 19.03 46.45
CA ARG A 310 -19.71 20.01 47.48
C ARG A 310 -20.20 19.35 48.77
N HIS A 311 -21.01 18.29 48.68
CA HIS A 311 -21.47 17.57 49.87
C HIS A 311 -20.32 16.96 50.67
N ILE A 312 -19.28 16.47 49.98
CA ILE A 312 -18.12 15.84 50.61
C ILE A 312 -17.10 16.87 51.12
N THR A 313 -16.77 17.88 50.33
CA THR A 313 -15.66 18.82 50.63
C THR A 313 -16.11 20.17 51.20
N GLY A 314 -17.41 20.47 51.16
CA GLY A 314 -17.98 21.76 51.57
C GLY A 314 -17.72 22.92 50.60
N LYS A 315 -16.98 22.70 49.51
CA LYS A 315 -16.66 23.70 48.48
C LYS A 315 -16.88 23.14 47.07
N PHE A 316 -17.11 24.01 46.10
CA PHE A 316 -17.17 23.58 44.70
C PHE A 316 -15.79 23.21 44.18
N PRO A 317 -15.65 22.10 43.43
CA PRO A 317 -14.38 21.65 42.87
C PRO A 317 -13.83 22.62 41.82
N ASP A 318 -12.55 22.45 41.47
CA ASP A 318 -11.96 23.13 40.31
C ASP A 318 -12.11 22.25 39.07
N TYR A 319 -12.63 22.86 38.01
CA TYR A 319 -12.95 22.16 36.77
C TYR A 319 -11.70 22.03 35.87
N PRO A 320 -11.32 20.83 35.39
CA PRO A 320 -10.10 20.62 34.61
C PRO A 320 -10.07 21.47 33.33
N ASP A 321 -8.94 22.04 32.96
CA ASP A 321 -8.76 22.83 31.73
C ASP A 321 -8.85 21.99 30.44
N GLU A 322 -9.15 22.62 29.30
CA GLU A 322 -9.24 21.95 27.99
C GLU A 322 -7.95 21.17 27.65
N GLU A 323 -6.79 21.70 28.04
CA GLU A 323 -5.48 21.07 27.86
C GLU A 323 -5.27 19.81 28.73
N GLN A 324 -6.08 19.62 29.77
CA GLN A 324 -6.04 18.45 30.66
C GLN A 324 -7.14 17.43 30.32
N GLY A 325 -7.91 17.62 29.25
CA GLY A 325 -8.97 16.70 28.82
C GLY A 325 -10.36 16.97 29.41
N GLY A 326 -10.57 18.11 30.08
CA GLY A 326 -11.90 18.57 30.52
C GLY A 326 -12.67 17.56 31.37
N SER A 327 -13.97 17.35 31.07
CA SER A 327 -14.81 16.36 31.73
C SER A 327 -14.45 14.91 31.40
N ALA A 328 -13.73 14.63 30.31
CA ALA A 328 -13.37 13.26 29.96
C ALA A 328 -12.48 12.60 31.03
N VAL A 329 -11.66 13.38 31.73
CA VAL A 329 -10.82 12.91 32.86
C VAL A 329 -11.63 12.73 34.15
N LEU A 330 -12.78 13.40 34.28
CA LEU A 330 -13.69 13.25 35.42
C LEU A 330 -14.49 11.94 35.34
N PHE A 331 -14.77 11.47 34.12
CA PHE A 331 -15.60 10.28 33.88
C PHE A 331 -14.79 9.05 33.41
N SER A 332 -13.47 9.17 33.20
CA SER A 332 -12.59 8.02 33.00
C SER A 332 -12.36 7.29 34.34
N GLU A 333 -13.26 6.37 34.70
CA GLU A 333 -13.16 5.40 35.82
C GLU A 333 -12.25 5.83 36.99
N LYS A 334 -12.53 6.97 37.61
CA LYS A 334 -12.01 7.31 38.94
C LYS A 334 -13.17 7.37 39.91
N THR A 335 -13.10 6.58 40.97
CA THR A 335 -14.12 6.59 42.02
C THR A 335 -14.15 7.97 42.70
N PRO A 336 -15.30 8.45 43.18
CA PRO A 336 -15.43 9.74 43.89
C PRO A 336 -14.43 9.91 45.06
N GLU A 337 -13.96 8.80 45.62
CA GLU A 337 -13.00 8.74 46.73
C GLU A 337 -11.57 9.13 46.34
N GLU A 338 -11.11 8.79 45.12
CA GLU A 338 -9.77 9.15 44.65
C GLU A 338 -9.67 10.64 44.28
N VAL A 339 -10.76 11.21 43.76
CA VAL A 339 -10.87 12.65 43.45
C VAL A 339 -10.86 13.48 44.74
N ALA A 340 -11.50 12.98 45.82
CA ALA A 340 -11.45 13.61 47.14
C ALA A 340 -10.03 13.57 47.74
N ALA A 341 -9.28 12.47 47.55
CA ALA A 341 -7.91 12.32 48.02
C ALA A 341 -6.93 13.26 47.27
N GLU A 342 -7.08 13.40 45.94
CA GLU A 342 -6.23 14.30 45.14
C GLU A 342 -6.50 15.79 45.46
N LEU A 343 -7.75 16.15 45.74
CA LEU A 343 -8.14 17.51 46.16
C LEU A 343 -7.69 17.83 47.59
N ALA A 344 -7.72 16.85 48.50
CA ALA A 344 -7.17 17.00 49.86
C ALA A 344 -5.64 17.21 49.85
N ALA A 345 -4.92 16.48 48.98
CA ALA A 345 -3.48 16.64 48.81
C ALA A 345 -3.10 18.04 48.25
N LYS A 346 -3.89 18.56 47.32
CA LYS A 346 -3.70 19.94 46.79
C LYS A 346 -4.03 21.02 47.82
N ALA A 347 -5.05 20.82 48.66
CA ALA A 347 -5.37 21.72 49.77
C ALA A 347 -4.26 21.77 50.84
N GLU A 348 -3.61 20.63 51.13
CA GLU A 348 -2.44 20.58 52.01
C GLU A 348 -1.19 21.28 51.42
N GLU A 349 -0.98 21.20 50.10
CA GLU A 349 0.11 21.94 49.43
C GLU A 349 -0.10 23.46 49.43
N GLU A 350 -1.34 23.94 49.26
CA GLU A 350 -1.65 25.37 49.36
C GLU A 350 -1.50 25.91 50.79
N GLN A 351 -1.81 25.10 51.83
CA GLN A 351 -1.53 25.45 53.22
C GLN A 351 -0.02 25.51 53.51
N LYS A 352 0.79 24.62 52.92
CA LYS A 352 2.26 24.65 53.06
C LYS A 352 2.92 25.84 52.36
N LYS A 353 2.31 26.40 51.31
CA LYS A 353 2.82 27.61 50.62
C LYS A 353 2.53 28.93 51.34
N LYS A 354 1.55 28.99 52.26
CA LYS A 354 1.30 30.17 53.11
C LYS A 354 2.22 30.28 54.35
N GLY A 355 3.00 29.25 54.68
CA GLY A 355 3.82 29.18 55.89
C GLY A 355 5.31 29.57 55.79
N LYS A 356 5.84 29.95 54.62
CA LYS A 356 7.28 30.27 54.46
C LYS A 356 7.52 31.74 54.09
N LYS A 357 7.67 32.60 55.11
CA LYS A 357 8.35 33.90 54.99
C LYS A 357 9.11 34.24 56.29
N GLY A 358 10.46 34.20 56.21
CA GLY A 358 11.43 34.57 57.26
C GLY A 358 11.81 33.40 58.18
N LYS A 359 13.07 33.07 58.49
CA LYS A 359 14.28 33.89 58.62
C LYS A 359 15.53 32.98 58.64
N LYS A 360 16.59 33.37 57.92
CA LYS A 360 18.01 32.94 58.00
C LYS A 360 18.57 33.34 59.39
N GLU A 361 19.57 32.71 60.05
CA GLU A 361 20.94 32.36 59.61
C GLU A 361 21.73 31.66 60.75
N LYS A 362 22.69 30.77 60.38
CA LYS A 362 24.05 30.47 60.94
C LYS A 362 24.23 30.11 62.45
N LYS A 363 25.12 29.18 62.87
CA LYS A 363 26.53 28.93 62.46
C LYS A 363 27.09 27.61 63.07
N GLU A 364 28.00 26.93 62.32
CA GLU A 364 29.27 26.20 62.64
C GLU A 364 29.50 25.52 64.02
N LYS A 365 30.30 24.46 64.25
CA LYS A 365 31.29 23.61 63.54
C LYS A 365 31.70 22.49 64.54
N GLY A 366 32.19 21.33 64.08
CA GLY A 366 33.23 20.59 64.84
C GLY A 366 33.17 19.05 64.91
N LYS A 367 34.00 18.41 64.08
CA LYS A 367 34.56 17.04 64.11
C LYS A 367 34.73 16.37 65.50
N SER A 368 34.50 15.04 65.60
CA SER A 368 35.55 13.98 65.52
C SER A 368 35.18 12.59 66.12
N LYS A 369 35.68 11.53 65.44
CA LYS A 369 36.05 10.14 65.88
C LYS A 369 34.97 9.21 66.47
N LYS A 370 35.04 7.86 66.44
CA LYS A 370 35.70 6.75 65.69
C LYS A 370 35.27 5.46 66.43
N LYS A 371 35.20 4.30 65.73
CA LYS A 371 34.93 2.89 66.16
C LYS A 371 33.47 2.48 65.97
N GLY A 372 33.11 1.36 65.34
CA GLY A 372 33.85 0.23 64.80
C GLY A 372 33.04 -1.05 65.03
N ASN A 373 32.66 -1.78 63.97
CA ASN A 373 32.79 -3.24 63.87
C ASN A 373 32.27 -3.74 62.52
N GLU A 374 33.14 -4.52 61.88
CA GLU A 374 32.89 -5.39 60.73
C GLU A 374 32.06 -6.60 61.16
N ILE A 375 31.13 -7.05 60.32
CA ILE A 375 30.97 -8.48 59.97
C ILE A 375 30.64 -8.54 58.47
N GLU A 376 31.43 -9.35 57.76
CA GLU A 376 31.34 -9.67 56.34
C GLU A 376 30.02 -10.36 55.98
N GLU A 377 29.41 -10.01 54.84
CA GLU A 377 28.86 -11.03 53.95
C GLU A 377 28.80 -10.54 52.49
N LYS A 378 29.11 -11.48 51.59
CA LYS A 378 29.61 -11.31 50.22
C LYS A 378 28.68 -10.55 49.28
N LYS A 379 29.23 -9.56 48.55
CA LYS A 379 28.69 -9.10 47.26
C LYS A 379 28.78 -10.24 46.24
N PRO A 380 27.69 -10.62 45.54
CA PRO A 380 27.86 -11.25 44.24
C PRO A 380 28.33 -10.18 43.27
N LYS A 381 29.52 -10.40 42.70
CA LYS A 381 29.94 -9.78 41.43
C LYS A 381 28.78 -9.97 40.46
N LYS A 382 28.11 -8.88 40.06
CA LYS A 382 27.45 -8.85 38.76
C LYS A 382 28.56 -9.18 37.76
N LYS A 383 28.56 -10.42 37.28
CA LYS A 383 29.14 -10.74 35.99
C LYS A 383 28.57 -9.71 35.04
N ASP A 384 29.44 -9.04 34.29
CA ASP A 384 29.09 -8.54 32.99
C ASP A 384 28.36 -9.70 32.29
N GLU A 385 27.05 -9.57 32.12
CA GLU A 385 26.37 -10.30 31.06
C GLU A 385 27.05 -9.79 29.80
N GLU A 386 28.02 -10.57 29.30
CA GLU A 386 28.34 -10.57 27.89
C GLU A 386 27.00 -10.48 27.17
N GLU A 387 26.76 -9.37 26.45
CA GLU A 387 25.67 -9.30 25.49
C GLU A 387 25.77 -10.58 24.68
N GLU A 388 24.86 -11.53 24.88
CA GLU A 388 24.94 -12.83 24.21
C GLU A 388 25.02 -12.56 22.70
N GLU A 389 26.21 -12.77 22.13
CA GLU A 389 26.46 -12.60 20.70
C GLU A 389 25.53 -13.53 19.93
N GLY A 390 24.52 -12.95 19.31
CA GLY A 390 23.68 -13.64 18.35
C GLY A 390 22.53 -12.76 17.87
N TRP A 391 21.84 -13.28 16.87
CA TRP A 391 20.84 -12.53 16.13
C TRP A 391 19.51 -12.47 16.89
N LYS A 392 18.87 -11.31 16.86
CA LYS A 392 17.51 -11.07 17.35
C LYS A 392 16.72 -10.38 16.26
N MET A 393 15.45 -10.72 16.14
CA MET A 393 14.54 -10.10 15.18
C MET A 393 14.40 -8.61 15.49
N SER A 394 14.52 -7.79 14.45
CA SER A 394 14.38 -6.33 14.58
C SER A 394 12.94 -5.95 14.93
N PRO A 395 12.73 -4.87 15.71
CA PRO A 395 11.38 -4.39 15.97
C PRO A 395 10.72 -3.92 14.66
N SER A 396 9.52 -4.43 14.39
CA SER A 396 8.73 -4.03 13.22
C SER A 396 7.88 -2.79 13.52
N ASN A 397 7.83 -1.86 12.57
CA ASN A 397 6.97 -0.69 12.64
C ASN A 397 5.54 -0.98 12.15
N PHE A 398 5.35 -2.08 11.41
CA PHE A 398 4.08 -2.41 10.77
C PHE A 398 3.23 -3.42 11.55
N LEU A 399 3.81 -4.17 12.49
CA LEU A 399 3.06 -5.08 13.37
C LEU A 399 1.87 -4.40 14.08
N PRO A 400 2.01 -3.20 14.70
CA PRO A 400 0.87 -2.56 15.38
C PRO A 400 -0.29 -2.24 14.43
N ILE A 401 0.00 -1.82 13.20
CA ILE A 401 -1.01 -1.49 12.18
C ILE A 401 -1.77 -2.75 11.75
N MET A 402 -1.06 -3.88 11.59
CA MET A 402 -1.66 -5.17 11.25
C MET A 402 -2.50 -5.73 12.41
N GLU A 403 -2.01 -5.63 13.64
CA GLU A 403 -2.74 -6.06 14.85
C GLU A 403 -4.03 -5.26 15.03
N GLU A 404 -3.98 -3.93 14.91
CA GLU A 404 -5.15 -3.06 14.98
C GLU A 404 -6.18 -3.43 13.91
N GLY A 405 -5.75 -3.58 12.65
CA GLY A 405 -6.64 -3.95 11.55
C GLY A 405 -7.25 -5.35 11.70
N ASN A 406 -6.47 -6.32 12.20
CA ASN A 406 -6.95 -7.68 12.52
C ASN A 406 -7.96 -7.66 13.68
N ASN A 407 -7.73 -6.84 14.71
CA ASN A 407 -8.67 -6.69 15.82
C ASN A 407 -9.99 -6.05 15.35
N LYS A 408 -9.94 -4.97 14.55
CA LYS A 408 -11.13 -4.38 13.92
C LYS A 408 -11.92 -5.40 13.10
N TYR A 409 -11.23 -6.28 12.37
CA TYR A 409 -11.90 -7.37 11.64
C TYR A 409 -12.60 -8.36 12.58
N LYS A 410 -11.93 -8.80 13.65
CA LYS A 410 -12.50 -9.73 14.64
C LYS A 410 -13.73 -9.16 15.32
N ASP A 411 -13.65 -7.89 15.72
CA ASP A 411 -14.69 -7.23 16.51
C ASP A 411 -15.93 -6.91 15.67
N ILE A 412 -15.74 -6.45 14.44
CA ILE A 412 -16.83 -5.94 13.60
C ILE A 412 -17.34 -6.97 12.59
N TRP A 413 -16.45 -7.72 11.94
CA TRP A 413 -16.78 -8.43 10.69
C TRP A 413 -16.74 -9.96 10.79
N LYS A 414 -15.94 -10.55 11.68
CA LYS A 414 -15.72 -12.01 11.72
C LYS A 414 -17.00 -12.83 11.91
N ASN A 415 -17.92 -12.36 12.76
CA ASN A 415 -19.15 -13.07 13.12
C ASN A 415 -20.43 -12.33 12.69
N ARG A 416 -20.33 -11.30 11.85
CA ARG A 416 -21.48 -10.47 11.46
C ARG A 416 -22.31 -11.16 10.38
N ASP A 417 -23.63 -11.23 10.55
CA ASP A 417 -24.54 -11.72 9.50
C ASP A 417 -24.90 -10.59 8.53
N GLU A 418 -24.55 -10.79 7.25
CA GLU A 418 -24.71 -9.81 6.18
C GLU A 418 -25.69 -10.27 5.10
N LYS A 419 -26.54 -11.26 5.37
CA LYS A 419 -27.52 -11.74 4.37
C LYS A 419 -28.42 -10.65 3.81
N TRP A 420 -28.66 -9.59 4.58
CA TRP A 420 -29.45 -8.44 4.16
C TRP A 420 -28.72 -7.51 3.18
N ASN A 421 -27.39 -7.50 3.18
CA ASN A 421 -26.55 -6.60 2.36
C ASN A 421 -25.84 -7.35 1.22
N PHE A 422 -26.63 -8.02 0.36
CA PHE A 422 -26.09 -8.74 -0.79
C PHE A 422 -25.37 -7.81 -1.79
N SER A 423 -25.86 -6.57 -1.92
CA SER A 423 -25.30 -5.54 -2.81
C SER A 423 -23.97 -4.97 -2.32
N GLN A 424 -23.57 -5.25 -1.07
CA GLN A 424 -22.34 -4.74 -0.45
C GLN A 424 -22.27 -3.20 -0.40
N GLU A 425 -23.40 -2.55 -0.10
CA GLU A 425 -23.46 -1.11 0.18
C GLU A 425 -22.89 -0.81 1.59
N TYR A 426 -22.77 0.46 1.95
CA TYR A 426 -22.32 0.83 3.30
C TYR A 426 -23.35 0.46 4.38
N ASP A 427 -22.87 0.17 5.58
CA ASP A 427 -23.70 -0.09 6.75
C ASP A 427 -23.92 1.22 7.53
N PRO A 428 -25.16 1.76 7.56
CA PRO A 428 -25.45 3.04 8.21
C PRO A 428 -25.34 2.98 9.73
N GLU A 429 -25.56 1.82 10.37
CA GLU A 429 -25.48 1.68 11.83
C GLU A 429 -24.02 1.81 12.30
N LEU A 430 -23.09 1.21 11.57
CA LEU A 430 -21.65 1.36 11.85
C LEU A 430 -21.22 2.83 11.73
N ILE A 431 -21.72 3.55 10.72
CA ILE A 431 -21.46 5.00 10.59
C ILE A 431 -22.05 5.74 11.78
N LYS A 432 -23.28 5.42 12.16
CA LYS A 432 -23.99 6.08 13.25
C LYS A 432 -23.23 5.92 14.58
N GLU A 433 -22.76 4.72 14.89
CA GLU A 433 -21.97 4.45 16.11
C GLU A 433 -20.65 5.23 16.15
N GLU A 434 -19.92 5.28 15.03
CA GLU A 434 -18.67 6.05 14.92
C GLU A 434 -18.94 7.56 15.04
N LYS A 435 -19.95 8.07 14.32
CA LYS A 435 -20.32 9.49 14.33
C LYS A 435 -20.95 9.93 15.65
N ARG A 436 -21.61 9.04 16.39
CA ARG A 436 -22.12 9.33 17.74
C ARG A 436 -20.99 9.70 18.69
N LYS A 437 -19.86 8.97 18.66
CA LYS A 437 -18.67 9.29 19.47
C LYS A 437 -18.08 10.65 19.09
N GLU A 438 -17.90 10.92 17.80
CA GLU A 438 -17.42 12.23 17.33
C GLU A 438 -18.35 13.38 17.76
N VAL A 439 -19.66 13.20 17.62
CA VAL A 439 -20.67 14.21 18.01
C VAL A 439 -20.70 14.40 19.52
N GLU A 440 -20.60 13.32 20.30
CA GLU A 440 -20.51 13.38 21.76
C GLU A 440 -19.27 14.16 22.20
N GLU A 441 -18.10 13.94 21.60
CA GLU A 441 -16.88 14.71 21.89
C GLU A 441 -17.04 16.20 21.53
N GLU A 442 -17.62 16.51 20.36
CA GLU A 442 -17.91 17.89 19.94
C GLU A 442 -18.88 18.60 20.91
N ILE A 443 -19.90 17.89 21.39
CA ILE A 443 -20.89 18.41 22.34
C ILE A 443 -20.25 18.53 23.73
N ARG A 444 -19.43 17.57 24.14
CA ARG A 444 -18.74 17.57 25.43
C ARG A 444 -17.88 18.83 25.60
N ILE A 445 -17.12 19.22 24.57
CA ILE A 445 -16.35 20.49 24.61
C ILE A 445 -17.27 21.70 24.85
N GLN A 446 -18.43 21.75 24.19
CA GLN A 446 -19.39 22.84 24.36
C GLN A 446 -20.04 22.81 25.76
N VAL A 447 -20.37 21.63 26.26
CA VAL A 447 -20.92 21.42 27.60
C VAL A 447 -19.89 21.84 28.64
N ASP A 448 -18.64 21.41 28.53
CA ASP A 448 -17.56 21.73 29.46
C ASP A 448 -17.40 23.24 29.64
N GLU A 449 -17.40 24.00 28.54
CA GLU A 449 -17.32 25.47 28.60
C GLU A 449 -18.55 26.09 29.28
N LEU A 450 -19.76 25.59 28.99
CA LEU A 450 -20.98 26.03 29.68
C LEU A 450 -20.93 25.70 31.18
N MET A 451 -20.45 24.51 31.54
CA MET A 451 -20.34 24.06 32.92
C MET A 451 -19.28 24.83 33.70
N ARG A 452 -18.17 25.25 33.07
CA ARG A 452 -17.20 26.20 33.67
C ARG A 452 -17.86 27.53 34.02
N GLN A 453 -18.75 28.03 33.16
CA GLN A 453 -19.48 29.27 33.39
C GLN A 453 -20.53 29.10 34.50
N GLU A 454 -21.27 27.99 34.51
CA GLU A 454 -22.20 27.64 35.60
C GLU A 454 -21.48 27.53 36.94
N LEU A 455 -20.33 26.86 36.99
CA LEU A 455 -19.54 26.71 38.22
C LEU A 455 -19.00 28.06 38.73
N LYS A 456 -18.57 28.97 37.84
CA LYS A 456 -18.21 30.34 38.22
C LYS A 456 -19.41 31.08 38.82
N ASN A 457 -20.59 30.94 38.22
CA ASN A 457 -21.81 31.57 38.72
C ASN A 457 -22.26 30.98 40.07
N LEU A 458 -22.14 29.65 40.25
CA LEU A 458 -22.45 28.95 41.50
C LEU A 458 -21.49 29.35 42.64
N LYS A 459 -20.19 29.45 42.35
CA LYS A 459 -19.19 29.99 43.31
C LYS A 459 -19.57 31.42 43.72
N LEU A 460 -19.86 32.30 42.75
CA LEU A 460 -20.29 33.68 43.01
C LEU A 460 -21.62 33.79 43.80
N ALA A 461 -22.56 32.88 43.58
CA ALA A 461 -23.84 32.87 44.29
C ALA A 461 -23.69 32.42 45.75
N VAL A 462 -22.88 31.39 46.00
CA VAL A 462 -22.61 30.88 47.36
C VAL A 462 -21.73 31.85 48.15
N ASP A 463 -20.74 32.50 47.51
CA ASP A 463 -19.92 33.52 48.17
C ASP A 463 -20.73 34.79 48.53
N ARG A 464 -21.86 35.05 47.84
CA ARG A 464 -22.82 36.10 48.25
C ARG A 464 -23.64 35.74 49.48
N GLU A 465 -23.78 34.46 49.83
CA GLU A 465 -24.40 34.03 51.09
C GLU A 465 -23.42 34.08 52.27
N THR A 466 -22.12 33.93 52.04
CA THR A 466 -21.09 34.02 53.08
C THR A 466 -20.56 35.44 53.32
N GLU A 467 -20.81 36.41 52.44
CA GLU A 467 -20.40 37.81 52.62
C GLU A 467 -21.60 38.80 52.61
N LYS A 468 -22.30 38.91 53.74
CA LYS A 468 -22.85 40.20 54.18
C LYS A 468 -21.82 40.90 55.06
N THR A 469 -20.84 41.56 54.46
CA THR A 469 -20.26 42.83 54.95
C THR A 469 -19.31 43.43 53.91
N GLY A 470 -19.58 44.68 53.50
CA GLY A 470 -18.53 45.61 53.08
C GLY A 470 -18.42 45.96 51.59
N GLY A 471 -18.97 47.12 51.23
CA GLY A 471 -18.17 48.14 50.54
C GLY A 471 -18.14 48.16 49.01
N LYS A 472 -18.87 49.12 48.44
CA LYS A 472 -18.71 49.66 47.07
C LYS A 472 -17.25 49.98 46.71
N GLY A 473 -16.85 49.66 45.48
CA GLY A 473 -15.62 50.17 44.87
C GLY A 473 -15.67 50.19 43.33
N LYS A 474 -16.20 51.28 42.77
CA LYS A 474 -16.18 51.56 41.32
C LYS A 474 -14.81 52.14 40.95
N LYS A 475 -14.06 51.53 40.02
CA LYS A 475 -13.03 52.22 39.22
C LYS A 475 -12.66 51.43 37.97
N GLY A 476 -12.94 52.01 36.80
CA GLY A 476 -12.40 51.54 35.53
C GLY A 476 -10.97 52.04 35.31
N LYS A 477 -10.18 51.28 34.54
CA LYS A 477 -9.26 51.84 33.51
C LYS A 477 -8.65 50.75 32.62
N LYS A 478 -8.77 51.02 31.31
CA LYS A 478 -7.79 50.83 30.23
C LYS A 478 -7.16 49.44 30.00
N LYS A 479 -7.66 48.79 28.94
CA LYS A 479 -6.88 47.98 27.99
C LYS A 479 -5.54 48.68 27.65
N LYS A 480 -4.41 47.99 27.89
CA LYS A 480 -3.12 48.29 27.26
C LYS A 480 -2.72 47.08 26.41
N LYS A 481 -2.67 47.33 25.10
CA LYS A 481 -2.24 46.42 24.04
C LYS A 481 -0.75 46.12 24.26
N GLY A 482 -0.41 44.87 24.56
CA GLY A 482 0.96 44.36 24.59
C GLY A 482 1.11 43.31 23.51
N LYS A 483 1.87 43.65 22.45
CA LYS A 483 2.18 42.82 21.29
C LYS A 483 3.58 42.25 21.52
N THR A 484 3.71 40.93 21.60
CA THR A 484 4.94 40.22 21.23
C THR A 484 4.56 38.80 20.84
N GLY A 485 4.30 38.63 19.54
CA GLY A 485 4.20 37.32 18.92
C GLY A 485 5.60 36.70 18.87
N GLY A 486 5.78 35.60 19.61
CA GLY A 486 6.93 34.74 19.47
C GLY A 486 6.85 33.99 18.14
N ARG A 487 7.54 34.51 17.12
CA ARG A 487 7.73 33.81 15.84
C ARG A 487 8.61 32.59 16.12
N LYS A 488 8.00 31.40 16.16
CA LYS A 488 8.70 30.10 16.16
C LYS A 488 9.72 30.12 15.01
N LYS A 489 10.98 29.97 15.37
CA LYS A 489 12.13 29.85 14.47
C LYS A 489 11.96 28.53 13.70
N LYS A 490 11.41 28.58 12.48
CA LYS A 490 11.44 27.45 11.54
C LYS A 490 12.91 27.11 11.31
N SER A 491 13.25 25.84 11.52
CA SER A 491 14.53 25.26 11.14
C SER A 491 14.85 25.63 9.69
N LYS A 492 16.11 25.98 9.42
CA LYS A 492 16.65 26.12 8.06
C LYS A 492 16.49 24.76 7.38
N LYS A 493 15.41 24.59 6.61
CA LYS A 493 15.44 23.74 5.43
C LYS A 493 16.26 24.47 4.37
N ASP A 494 17.02 23.73 3.60
CA ASP A 494 17.83 24.23 2.50
C ASP A 494 17.02 25.21 1.64
N LYS A 495 17.67 26.31 1.26
CA LYS A 495 17.05 27.40 0.52
C LYS A 495 16.70 26.86 -0.87
N ASP A 496 15.44 26.51 -1.06
CA ASP A 496 14.92 26.01 -2.33
C ASP A 496 15.08 27.10 -3.40
N LEU A 497 15.98 26.84 -4.34
CA LEU A 497 16.31 27.73 -5.46
C LEU A 497 15.17 27.86 -6.47
N THR A 498 14.10 27.06 -6.32
CA THR A 498 12.91 27.08 -7.20
C THR A 498 11.66 27.65 -6.55
N SER A 499 11.76 28.14 -5.30
CA SER A 499 10.59 28.60 -4.51
C SER A 499 9.77 29.72 -5.14
N ASP A 500 10.35 30.51 -6.05
CA ASP A 500 9.67 31.61 -6.77
C ASP A 500 9.13 31.19 -8.16
N ARG A 501 9.33 29.93 -8.59
CA ARG A 501 8.91 29.45 -9.92
C ARG A 501 7.69 28.54 -9.82
N THR A 502 6.77 28.67 -10.78
CA THR A 502 5.61 27.77 -10.88
C THR A 502 6.07 26.38 -11.33
N ILE A 503 5.35 25.35 -10.88
CA ILE A 503 5.61 23.96 -11.27
C ILE A 503 5.58 23.85 -12.80
N ASP A 504 4.62 24.48 -13.46
CA ASP A 504 4.49 24.44 -14.92
C ASP A 504 5.70 25.02 -15.65
N SER A 505 6.31 26.09 -15.14
CA SER A 505 7.55 26.66 -15.72
C SER A 505 8.75 25.71 -15.57
N LEU A 506 8.83 24.99 -14.45
CA LEU A 506 9.88 23.99 -14.25
C LEU A 506 9.66 22.78 -15.16
N TYR A 507 8.42 22.32 -15.32
CA TYR A 507 8.08 21.22 -16.23
C TYR A 507 8.41 21.57 -17.68
N GLN A 508 8.09 22.79 -18.12
CA GLN A 508 8.41 23.25 -19.46
C GLN A 508 9.93 23.23 -19.72
N GLU A 509 10.74 23.80 -18.81
CA GLU A 509 12.21 23.77 -18.93
C GLU A 509 12.76 22.34 -18.96
N LEU A 510 12.21 21.43 -18.14
CA LEU A 510 12.63 20.03 -18.14
C LEU A 510 12.25 19.29 -19.44
N VAL A 511 11.17 19.68 -20.11
CA VAL A 511 10.79 19.16 -21.42
C VAL A 511 11.71 19.71 -22.50
N GLU A 512 11.96 21.02 -22.51
CA GLU A 512 12.84 21.69 -23.47
C GLU A 512 14.29 21.16 -23.41
N GLU A 513 14.79 20.89 -22.20
CA GLU A 513 16.10 20.26 -21.97
C GLU A 513 16.11 18.73 -22.21
N GLY A 514 14.96 18.14 -22.59
CA GLY A 514 14.85 16.71 -22.91
C GLY A 514 15.01 15.76 -21.72
N ILE A 515 14.93 16.27 -20.49
CA ILE A 515 15.01 15.47 -19.26
C ILE A 515 13.68 14.77 -18.97
N LEU A 516 12.56 15.47 -19.20
CA LEU A 516 11.22 14.94 -19.02
C LEU A 516 10.70 14.36 -20.35
N ILE A 517 10.65 13.04 -20.44
CA ILE A 517 10.26 12.32 -21.67
C ILE A 517 8.96 11.56 -21.45
N ARG A 518 8.12 11.48 -22.48
CA ARG A 518 6.93 10.62 -22.49
C ARG A 518 7.37 9.15 -22.51
N SER A 519 7.06 8.42 -21.45
CA SER A 519 7.44 7.02 -21.33
C SER A 519 6.57 6.12 -22.23
N LYS A 520 7.19 5.08 -22.80
CA LYS A 520 6.46 4.02 -23.51
C LYS A 520 5.68 3.17 -22.50
N LYS A 521 4.43 2.84 -22.83
CA LYS A 521 3.56 2.00 -22.00
C LYS A 521 3.96 0.53 -22.12
N VAL A 522 4.99 0.12 -21.37
CA VAL A 522 5.48 -1.27 -21.28
C VAL A 522 5.10 -1.84 -19.91
N LYS A 523 4.54 -3.05 -19.87
CA LYS A 523 4.19 -3.73 -18.61
C LYS A 523 5.34 -4.62 -18.16
N LEU A 524 5.47 -4.82 -16.85
CA LEU A 524 6.43 -5.79 -16.29
C LEU A 524 6.13 -7.24 -16.73
N SER A 525 4.86 -7.54 -17.00
CA SER A 525 4.42 -8.82 -17.56
C SER A 525 4.93 -9.07 -18.98
N ASP A 526 5.36 -8.04 -19.71
CA ASP A 526 5.81 -8.17 -21.10
C ASP A 526 7.25 -8.75 -21.18
N TYR A 527 8.00 -8.69 -20.09
CA TYR A 527 9.32 -9.31 -19.99
C TYR A 527 9.15 -10.80 -19.68
N VAL A 528 9.70 -11.70 -20.50
CA VAL A 528 9.59 -13.15 -20.29
C VAL A 528 10.78 -13.63 -19.47
N GLY A 529 10.53 -14.26 -18.33
CA GLY A 529 11.55 -14.77 -17.40
C GLY A 529 11.01 -15.94 -16.59
N GLU A 530 11.90 -16.85 -16.20
CA GLU A 530 11.57 -18.07 -15.45
C GLU A 530 12.22 -18.03 -14.07
N TYR A 531 11.63 -18.73 -13.10
CA TYR A 531 12.17 -18.85 -11.74
C TYR A 531 13.38 -19.79 -11.68
N SER A 532 14.31 -19.54 -10.74
CA SER A 532 15.46 -20.44 -10.49
C SER A 532 15.05 -21.58 -9.55
N TYR A 533 14.81 -22.76 -10.12
CA TYR A 533 14.34 -23.95 -9.39
C TYR A 533 15.42 -24.75 -8.64
N LEU A 534 16.70 -24.41 -8.81
CA LEU A 534 17.84 -25.12 -8.21
C LEU A 534 18.80 -24.17 -7.50
N GLY A 535 18.31 -23.00 -7.08
CA GLY A 535 19.14 -21.94 -6.48
C GLY A 535 19.78 -22.37 -5.16
N THR A 536 18.99 -22.94 -4.24
CA THR A 536 19.50 -23.47 -2.96
C THR A 536 20.44 -24.65 -3.18
N THR A 537 20.08 -25.58 -4.08
CA THR A 537 20.88 -26.77 -4.38
C THR A 537 22.26 -26.38 -4.93
N LEU A 538 22.34 -25.36 -5.79
CA LEU A 538 23.62 -24.86 -6.30
C LEU A 538 24.47 -24.24 -5.19
N ARG A 539 23.87 -23.45 -4.30
CA ARG A 539 24.57 -22.88 -3.13
C ARG A 539 25.10 -23.94 -2.17
N GLN A 540 24.39 -25.07 -2.01
CA GLN A 540 24.86 -26.20 -1.19
C GLN A 540 26.13 -26.86 -1.76
N VAL A 541 26.40 -26.69 -3.05
CA VAL A 541 27.62 -27.19 -3.75
C VAL A 541 28.64 -26.05 -3.93
N ASP A 542 28.53 -24.97 -3.16
CA ASP A 542 29.40 -23.78 -3.22
C ASP A 542 29.43 -23.09 -4.60
N VAL A 543 28.34 -23.20 -5.37
CA VAL A 543 28.16 -22.48 -6.65
C VAL A 543 27.12 -21.39 -6.48
N GLU A 544 27.52 -20.12 -6.59
CA GLU A 544 26.57 -19.01 -6.55
C GLU A 544 25.79 -18.94 -7.87
N PRO A 545 24.44 -19.08 -7.85
CA PRO A 545 23.65 -19.02 -9.05
C PRO A 545 23.61 -17.59 -9.60
N MET A 546 23.51 -17.46 -10.92
CA MET A 546 23.19 -16.17 -11.52
C MET A 546 21.72 -15.84 -11.26
N PRO A 547 21.37 -14.58 -10.91
CA PRO A 547 19.99 -14.21 -10.67
C PRO A 547 19.16 -14.33 -11.95
N SER A 548 17.95 -14.86 -11.80
CA SER A 548 16.99 -14.99 -12.90
C SER A 548 16.32 -13.63 -13.21
N LEU A 549 15.71 -13.51 -14.39
CA LEU A 549 14.96 -12.30 -14.73
C LEU A 549 13.75 -12.10 -13.79
N THR A 550 13.18 -13.19 -13.27
CA THR A 550 12.10 -13.15 -12.28
C THR A 550 12.59 -12.54 -10.97
N ASP A 551 13.80 -12.87 -10.53
CA ASP A 551 14.41 -12.26 -9.33
C ASP A 551 14.59 -10.75 -9.52
N VAL A 552 15.07 -10.32 -10.68
CA VAL A 552 15.22 -8.89 -11.02
C VAL A 552 13.87 -8.18 -11.02
N LYS A 553 12.82 -8.78 -11.60
CA LYS A 553 11.47 -8.22 -11.57
C LYS A 553 10.95 -8.06 -10.14
N GLN A 554 11.12 -9.08 -9.30
CA GLN A 554 10.69 -9.02 -7.91
C GLN A 554 11.41 -7.91 -7.14
N LEU A 555 12.73 -7.73 -7.36
CA LEU A 555 13.48 -6.62 -6.75
C LEU A 555 13.00 -5.24 -7.23
N ILE A 556 12.67 -5.09 -8.52
CA ILE A 556 12.07 -3.84 -9.04
C ILE A 556 10.73 -3.56 -8.35
N VAL A 557 9.89 -4.58 -8.14
CA VAL A 557 8.64 -4.43 -7.41
C VAL A 557 8.91 -4.01 -5.95
N LEU A 558 9.76 -4.76 -5.25
CA LEU A 558 10.09 -4.55 -3.83
C LEU A 558 10.72 -3.19 -3.54
N TYR A 559 11.75 -2.78 -4.28
CA TYR A 559 12.51 -1.57 -3.98
C TYR A 559 12.08 -0.36 -4.80
N GLY A 560 11.55 -0.59 -6.00
CA GLY A 560 11.09 0.48 -6.89
C GLY A 560 9.61 0.80 -6.69
N ILE A 561 8.73 -0.18 -6.83
CA ILE A 561 7.30 0.09 -7.01
C ILE A 561 6.55 0.21 -5.68
N LEU A 562 6.68 -0.77 -4.77
CA LEU A 562 5.94 -0.77 -3.51
C LEU A 562 6.25 0.47 -2.65
N PRO A 563 7.53 0.88 -2.47
CA PRO A 563 7.86 2.04 -1.65
C PRO A 563 7.42 3.35 -2.28
N LEU A 564 7.27 3.44 -3.61
CA LEU A 564 6.76 4.63 -4.29
C LEU A 564 5.22 4.68 -4.36
N GLY A 565 4.57 3.52 -4.36
CA GLY A 565 3.12 3.42 -4.49
C GLY A 565 2.36 3.77 -3.21
N CYS A 566 2.90 3.41 -2.05
CA CYS A 566 2.25 3.60 -0.74
C CYS A 566 3.03 4.57 0.15
N GLN A 567 2.42 5.71 0.48
CA GLN A 567 3.03 6.76 1.30
C GLN A 567 3.41 6.27 2.71
N THR A 568 2.60 5.40 3.30
CA THR A 568 2.87 4.78 4.60
C THR A 568 4.21 4.06 4.55
N VAL A 569 4.42 3.24 3.52
CA VAL A 569 5.68 2.52 3.31
C VAL A 569 6.84 3.46 2.94
N THR A 570 6.59 4.47 2.09
CA THR A 570 7.60 5.47 1.70
C THR A 570 8.18 6.19 2.91
N ALA A 571 7.31 6.64 3.83
CA ALA A 571 7.72 7.42 5.00
C ALA A 571 8.71 6.65 5.89
N PHE A 572 8.55 5.33 5.99
CA PHE A 572 9.44 4.46 6.76
C PHE A 572 10.70 4.04 5.99
N SER A 573 10.59 3.73 4.69
CA SER A 573 11.74 3.38 3.84
C SER A 573 12.77 4.53 3.73
N TYR A 574 12.31 5.78 3.65
CA TYR A 574 13.21 6.95 3.63
C TYR A 574 13.90 7.25 4.98
N MET A 575 13.29 6.85 6.11
CA MET A 575 13.91 6.95 7.43
C MET A 575 15.08 5.97 7.53
N ASP A 576 14.90 4.75 7.04
CA ASP A 576 15.92 3.70 7.08
C ASP A 576 17.07 3.94 6.08
N TRP A 577 16.79 4.43 4.87
CA TRP A 577 17.85 4.79 3.90
C TRP A 577 18.76 5.93 4.39
N ARG A 578 18.21 6.94 5.08
CA ARG A 578 19.02 7.98 5.74
C ARG A 578 19.84 7.42 6.91
N TYR A 579 19.32 6.43 7.62
CA TYR A 579 20.05 5.72 8.67
C TYR A 579 21.23 4.93 8.08
N ARG A 580 21.02 4.21 6.98
CA ARG A 580 22.08 3.48 6.25
C ARG A 580 23.14 4.40 5.64
N LYS A 581 22.75 5.57 5.12
CA LYS A 581 23.71 6.58 4.62
C LYS A 581 24.63 7.12 5.73
N ASN A 582 24.11 7.27 6.95
CA ASN A 582 24.90 7.70 8.11
C ASN A 582 25.87 6.61 8.62
N ILE A 583 25.57 5.34 8.39
CA ILE A 583 26.48 4.22 8.73
C ILE A 583 27.62 4.15 7.71
N LEU A 584 27.33 4.32 6.41
CA LEU A 584 28.37 4.38 5.36
C LEU A 584 29.26 5.64 5.45
N GLN A 585 28.77 6.75 5.98
CA GLN A 585 29.58 7.96 6.21
C GLN A 585 30.44 7.93 7.49
N LYS A 586 30.21 6.96 8.39
CA LYS A 586 31.08 6.75 9.58
C LYS A 586 32.14 5.67 9.36
N GLY A 587 32.15 5.04 8.19
CA GLY A 587 33.12 4.02 7.75
C GLY A 587 34.10 4.52 6.69
N THR A 588 34.37 5.82 6.66
CA THR A 588 35.50 6.47 5.97
C THR A 588 36.19 7.36 6.98
#